data_AF-A0A7V7V5H7-F1
#
_entry.id   AF-A0A7V7V5H7-F1
#
_cell.length_a   1.000
_cell.length_b   1.000
_cell.length_c   1.000
_cell.angle_alpha   90.00
_cell.angle_beta   90.00
_cell.angle_gamma   90.00
#
_symmetry.space_group_name_H-M   'P 1'
#
loop_
_entity.id
_entity.type
_entity.pdbx_description
1 polymer ?
#
loop_
_entity_poly.entity_id
_entity_poly.type
_entity_poly.pdbx_seq_one_letter_code
_entity_poly.pdbx_strand_id
1 'polypeptide(L)' 'MRRHFNYYFILYPCIYFLVFTLSPILFRKEEYTSVNDTLAFLAFYYFLISIGYALDFFSEKEKDKDK' A
#
# COMPACT_ATOMS: atom_id res chain seq x y z
N MET A 1 -3.08 -2.79 20.43
CA MET A 1 -2.39 -1.55 20.88
C MET A 1 -2.69 -0.37 19.94
N ARG A 2 -2.50 0.89 20.37
CA ARG A 2 -2.83 2.15 19.65
C ARG A 2 -2.65 2.02 18.12
N ARG A 3 -3.76 2.03 17.39
CA ARG A 3 -3.81 2.20 15.92
C ARG A 3 -3.21 3.56 15.57
N HIS A 4 -1.88 3.65 15.55
CA HIS A 4 -1.21 4.68 14.79
C HIS A 4 -1.59 4.40 13.33
N PHE A 5 -2.57 5.16 12.82
CA PHE A 5 -2.76 5.30 11.39
C PHE A 5 -1.41 5.75 10.83
N ASN A 6 -0.64 4.78 10.34
CA ASN A 6 0.66 5.02 9.78
C ASN A 6 0.43 6.02 8.67
N TYR A 7 0.92 7.24 8.83
CA TYR A 7 0.75 8.33 7.86
C TYR A 7 1.17 7.86 6.45
N TYR A 8 2.14 6.96 6.41
CA TYR A 8 2.59 6.21 5.24
C TYR A 8 1.48 5.46 4.47
N PHE A 9 0.40 5.02 5.11
CA PHE A 9 -0.75 4.36 4.47
C PHE A 9 -1.42 5.25 3.41
N ILE A 10 -1.50 6.56 3.67
CA ILE A 10 -2.10 7.55 2.77
C ILE A 10 -1.01 8.26 1.96
N LEU A 11 0.15 8.51 2.57
CA LEU A 11 1.24 9.23 1.92
C LEU A 11 1.82 8.44 0.74
N TYR A 12 1.96 7.12 0.88
CA TYR A 12 2.55 6.25 -0.15
C TYR A 12 1.71 6.21 -1.44
N PRO A 13 0.38 5.98 -1.42
CA PRO A 13 -0.42 6.06 -2.63
C PRO A 13 -0.45 7.47 -3.22
N CYS A 14 -0.42 8.53 -2.39
CA CYS A 14 -0.32 9.90 -2.88
C CYS A 14 1.01 10.16 -3.63
N ILE A 15 2.15 9.76 -3.07
CA ILE A 15 3.47 9.90 -3.72
C ILE A 15 3.52 9.06 -4.99
N TYR A 16 3.02 7.82 -4.94
CA TYR A 16 2.97 6.95 -6.11
C TYR A 16 2.15 7.58 -7.24
N PHE A 17 0.98 8.14 -6.94
CA PHE A 17 0.16 8.81 -7.94
C PHE A 17 0.85 10.04 -8.55
N LEU A 18 1.57 10.80 -7.71
CA LEU A 18 2.34 11.97 -8.14
C LEU A 18 3.50 11.58 -9.08
N VAL A 19 4.28 10.57 -8.71
CA VAL A 19 5.36 10.02 -9.55
C VAL A 19 4.79 9.41 -10.83
N PHE A 20 3.69 8.67 -10.75
CA PHE A 20 3.03 8.07 -11.89
C PHE A 20 2.54 9.11 -12.90
N THR A 21 1.96 10.22 -12.42
CA THR A 21 1.50 11.32 -13.29
C THR A 21 2.66 12.11 -13.88
N LEU A 22 3.75 12.28 -13.13
CA LEU A 22 4.95 13.00 -13.58
C LEU A 22 5.84 12.18 -14.52
N SER A 23 5.86 10.85 -14.36
CA SER A 23 6.67 9.93 -15.17
C SER A 23 6.46 10.10 -16.69
N PRO A 24 5.23 10.09 -17.25
CA PRO A 24 5.02 10.30 -18.68
C PRO A 24 5.37 11.73 -19.12
N ILE A 25 5.21 12.73 -18.25
CA ILE A 25 5.56 14.13 -18.53
C ILE A 25 7.09 14.31 -18.64
N LEU A 26 7.84 13.72 -17.72
CA LEU A 26 9.31 13.81 -17.66
C LEU A 26 10.01 12.96 -18.73
N PHE A 27 9.47 11.77 -19.03
CA PHE A 27 10.12 10.82 -19.93
C PHE A 27 9.56 10.82 -21.36
N ARG A 28 8.58 11.67 -21.68
CA ARG A 28 7.97 11.78 -23.03
C ARG A 28 7.61 10.41 -23.62
N LYS A 29 7.18 9.49 -22.77
CA LYS A 29 6.79 8.14 -23.16
C LYS A 29 5.32 8.18 -23.55
N GLU A 30 5.02 7.88 -24.82
CA GLU A 30 3.65 7.80 -25.35
C GLU A 30 2.87 6.61 -24.78
N GLU A 31 3.57 5.64 -24.18
CA GLU A 31 2.97 4.54 -23.46
C GLU A 31 2.46 5.01 -22.11
N TYR A 32 1.19 5.39 -22.10
CA TYR A 32 0.37 5.40 -20.89
C TYR A 32 0.50 4.02 -20.23
N THR A 33 1.19 3.94 -19.10
CA THR A 33 1.09 2.76 -18.24
C THR A 33 -0.40 2.56 -17.96
N SER A 34 -0.91 1.36 -18.27
CA SER A 34 -2.35 1.09 -18.24
C SER A 34 -2.92 1.39 -16.87
N VAL A 35 -4.10 2.00 -16.81
CA VAL A 35 -4.82 2.26 -15.54
C VAL A 35 -4.96 0.96 -14.72
N ASN A 36 -5.02 -0.19 -15.40
CA ASN A 36 -5.01 -1.50 -14.76
C ASN A 36 -3.71 -1.82 -14.02
N ASP A 37 -2.55 -1.43 -14.56
CA ASP A 37 -1.25 -1.65 -13.89
C ASP A 37 -1.16 -0.81 -12.60
N THR A 38 -1.62 0.45 -12.67
CA THR A 38 -1.70 1.34 -11.50
C THR A 38 -2.63 0.78 -10.44
N LEU A 39 -3.81 0.29 -10.84
CA LEU A 39 -4.78 -0.32 -9.92
C LEU A 39 -4.25 -1.63 -9.33
N ALA A 40 -3.58 -2.47 -10.13
CA ALA A 40 -2.96 -3.70 -9.66
C ALA A 40 -1.88 -3.41 -8.60
N PHE A 41 -1.02 -2.42 -8.86
CA PHE A 41 0.02 -2.01 -7.92
C PHE A 41 -0.56 -1.47 -6.60
N LEU A 42 -1.61 -0.64 -6.70
CA LEU A 42 -2.31 -0.09 -5.55
C LEU A 42 -2.99 -1.19 -4.71
N ALA A 43 -3.67 -2.12 -5.38
CA ALA A 43 -4.30 -3.27 -4.73
C ALA A 43 -3.26 -4.14 -4.01
N PHE A 44 -2.11 -4.40 -4.65
CA PHE A 44 -1.03 -5.18 -4.05
C PHE A 44 -0.42 -4.49 -2.81
N TYR A 45 -0.26 -3.17 -2.86
CA TYR A 45 0.20 -2.37 -1.72
C TYR A 45 -0.74 -2.49 -0.51
N TYR A 46 -2.04 -2.32 -0.71
CA TYR A 46 -3.02 -2.46 0.37
C TYR A 46 -3.14 -3.91 0.87
N PHE A 47 -2.99 -4.89 -0.02
CA PHE A 47 -2.95 -6.30 0.35
C PHE A 47 -1.78 -6.62 1.29
N LEU A 48 -0.58 -6.12 0.99
CA LEU A 48 0.61 -6.27 1.85
C LEU A 48 0.40 -5.65 3.24
N ILE A 49 -0.19 -4.46 3.31
CA ILE A 49 -0.51 -3.82 4.60
C ILE A 49 -1.54 -4.64 5.37
N SER A 50 -2.57 -5.15 4.69
CA SER A 50 -3.57 -6.01 5.31
C SER A 50 -2.97 -7.29 5.87
N ILE A 51 -1.98 -7.88 5.19
CA ILE A 51 -1.25 -9.05 5.70
C ILE A 51 -0.49 -8.70 6.98
N GLY A 52 0.20 -7.56 7.02
CA GLY A 52 0.92 -7.11 8.22
C GLY A 52 -0.01 -6.96 9.42
N TYR A 53 -1.18 -6.36 9.24
CA TYR A 53 -2.20 -6.26 10.28
C TYR A 53 -2.83 -7.60 10.65
N ALA A 54 -3.02 -8.51 9.69
CA ALA A 54 -3.56 -9.83 9.96
C ALA A 54 -2.59 -10.66 10.81
N LEU A 55 -1.29 -10.63 10.49
CA LEU A 55 -0.26 -11.32 11.27
C LEU A 55 -0.16 -10.77 12.70
N ASP A 56 -0.24 -9.45 12.88
CA ASP A 56 -0.28 -8.81 14.20
C ASP A 56 -1.50 -9.29 15.01
N PHE A 57 -2.68 -9.36 14.37
CA PHE A 57 -3.89 -9.87 14.99
C PHE A 57 -3.81 -11.36 15.36
N PHE A 58 -3.23 -12.20 14.50
CA PHE A 58 -2.99 -13.63 14.81
C PHE A 58 -2.00 -13.80 15.95
N SER A 59 -0.92 -13.01 15.98
CA SER A 59 0.09 -13.06 17.04
C SER A 59 -0.47 -12.59 18.39
N GLU A 60 -1.35 -11.58 18.39
CA GLU A 60 -2.06 -11.15 19.60
C GLU A 60 -3.05 -12.24 20.10
N LYS A 61 -3.70 -12.97 19.20
CA LYS A 61 -4.57 -14.12 19.55
C LYS A 61 -3.82 -15.34 20.08
N GLU A 62 -2.59 -15.58 19.66
CA GLU A 62 -1.77 -16.66 20.23
C GLU A 62 -1.34 -16.35 21.67
N LYS A 63 -0.96 -15.09 21.95
CA LYS A 63 -0.61 -14.64 23.30
C LYS A 63 -1.77 -14.70 24.30
N ASP A 64 -3.00 -14.54 23.82
CA ASP A 64 -4.21 -14.60 24.66
C ASP A 64 -4.63 -16.05 24.98
N LYS A 65 -4.15 -17.05 24.21
CA LYS A 65 -4.40 -18.48 24.46
C LYS A 65 -3.39 -19.16 25.38
N ASP A 66 -2.23 -18.54 25.60
CA ASP A 66 -1.14 -19.05 26.46
C ASP A 66 -1.28 -18.58 27.92
N LYS A 67 -2.31 -17.80 28.24
CA LYS A 67 -2.58 -17.21 29.57
C LYS A 67 -3.80 -17.82 30.23
#